data_AF-A0A4Q7QL24-F1
#
_entry.id   AF-A0A4Q7QL24-F1
#
_cell.length_a   1.000
_cell.length_b   1.000
_cell.length_c   1.000
_cell.angle_alpha   90.00
_cell.angle_beta   90.00
_cell.angle_gamma   90.00
#
_symmetry.space_group_name_H-M   'P 1'
#
loop_
_entity.id
_entity.type
_entity.pdbx_description
1 polymer ?
#
loop_
_entity_poly.entity_id
_entity_poly.type
_entity_poly.pdbx_seq_one_letter_code
_entity_poly.pdbx_strand_id
1 'polypeptide(L)'
;MNSTRHDRDTWDLVSSVGATATLAATARAIATRAGPRLIDDPFAELLVRAVGVDLLARLASGEEPPGELVDRVTIDGAKVRGKFYDDFFLEATNAGVTQAVILASGLDSRAYRLPWPSGTVVFELDQPDVIEFKTRTLAELGAAPTADRRAVAVDLREDWPAALRAAGFDAARPTAWCAEGLLGYLPPEAQDRLLDTITELSAPGSRVATESRPNPRPGDERRTKAGLDRISELWRARGFDLDHARLRYFGERNEAAPYLADRGWTLALASTRDLLAANDLLPLEADELRMGGLLYVSGILDTRDG
;
A
#
# COMPACT_ATOMS: atom_id res chain seq x y z
N MET A 1 4.26 -31.03 5.61
CA MET A 1 5.53 -30.63 6.26
C MET A 1 5.42 -29.15 6.61
N ASN A 2 5.46 -28.85 7.91
CA ASN A 2 5.38 -27.49 8.45
C ASN A 2 6.60 -26.69 8.00
N SER A 3 6.37 -25.61 7.26
CA SER A 3 7.36 -24.54 7.12
C SER A 3 6.60 -23.22 7.03
N THR A 4 6.66 -22.48 8.14
CA THR A 4 6.28 -21.08 8.31
C THR A 4 7.21 -20.17 7.50
N ARG A 5 6.77 -18.94 7.21
CA ARG A 5 7.60 -17.89 6.61
C ARG A 5 8.78 -17.56 7.54
N HIS A 6 9.95 -17.29 6.98
CA HIS A 6 11.17 -16.96 7.75
C HIS A 6 11.63 -15.53 7.42
N ASP A 7 12.31 -14.90 8.38
CA ASP A 7 12.80 -13.50 8.32
C ASP A 7 13.75 -13.18 7.15
N ARG A 8 14.09 -14.16 6.31
CA ARG A 8 15.10 -14.11 5.24
C ARG A 8 14.55 -14.25 3.82
N ASP A 9 13.25 -14.08 3.61
CA ASP A 9 12.71 -14.12 2.24
C ASP A 9 13.38 -13.05 1.37
N THR A 10 14.16 -13.49 0.38
CA THR A 10 14.77 -12.69 -0.68
C THR A 10 13.79 -12.44 -1.82
N TRP A 11 13.97 -11.34 -2.53
CA TRP A 11 13.10 -10.89 -3.62
C TRP A 11 13.42 -11.56 -4.96
N ASP A 12 12.36 -11.87 -5.69
CA ASP A 12 12.31 -12.09 -7.14
C ASP A 12 11.05 -11.33 -7.61
N LEU A 13 11.09 -10.63 -8.75
CA LEU A 13 9.93 -9.92 -9.33
C LEU A 13 8.68 -10.80 -9.41
N VAL A 14 8.89 -12.12 -9.49
CA VAL A 14 7.86 -13.15 -9.63
C VAL A 14 7.52 -13.84 -8.29
N SER A 15 8.23 -13.57 -7.18
CA SER A 15 7.97 -14.20 -5.88
C SER A 15 7.85 -13.21 -4.71
N SER A 16 6.99 -13.54 -3.73
CA SER A 16 6.84 -12.78 -2.47
C SER A 16 6.31 -11.35 -2.67
N VAL A 17 7.04 -10.33 -2.18
CA VAL A 17 6.60 -8.91 -2.14
C VAL A 17 6.39 -8.32 -3.54
N GLY A 18 7.22 -8.71 -4.52
CA GLY A 18 7.07 -8.30 -5.92
C GLY A 18 5.72 -8.72 -6.51
N ALA A 19 5.29 -9.96 -6.23
CA ALA A 19 4.00 -10.47 -6.70
C ALA A 19 2.81 -9.69 -6.12
N THR A 20 2.84 -9.33 -4.82
CA THR A 20 1.77 -8.52 -4.22
C THR A 20 1.70 -7.10 -4.78
N ALA A 21 2.84 -6.47 -5.03
CA ALA A 21 2.88 -5.13 -5.63
C ALA A 21 2.34 -5.15 -7.06
N THR A 22 2.70 -6.17 -7.86
CA THR A 22 2.17 -6.34 -9.22
C THR A 22 0.66 -6.61 -9.21
N LEU A 23 0.15 -7.47 -8.33
CA LEU A 23 -1.30 -7.70 -8.20
C LEU A 23 -2.07 -6.43 -7.83
N ALA A 24 -1.54 -5.63 -6.90
CA ALA A 24 -2.12 -4.36 -6.51
C ALA A 24 -2.12 -3.37 -7.69
N ALA A 25 -1.04 -3.31 -8.47
CA ALA A 25 -0.97 -2.50 -9.68
C ALA A 25 -1.92 -3.00 -10.78
N THR A 26 -2.09 -4.31 -10.96
CA THR A 26 -3.08 -4.90 -11.89
C THR A 26 -4.49 -4.46 -11.50
N ALA A 27 -4.84 -4.53 -10.22
CA ALA A 27 -6.15 -4.06 -9.73
C ALA A 27 -6.34 -2.55 -9.96
N ARG A 28 -5.30 -1.72 -9.74
CA ARG A 28 -5.35 -0.27 -10.04
C ARG A 28 -5.51 0.01 -11.54
N ALA A 29 -4.84 -0.74 -12.41
CA ALA A 29 -4.97 -0.59 -13.86
C ALA A 29 -6.42 -0.89 -14.29
N ILE A 30 -6.99 -2.00 -13.81
CA ILE A 30 -8.40 -2.36 -14.06
C ILE A 30 -9.34 -1.28 -13.52
N ALA A 31 -9.12 -0.83 -12.27
CA ALA A 31 -9.91 0.23 -11.64
C ALA A 31 -9.85 1.58 -12.38
N THR A 32 -8.71 1.91 -12.99
CA THR A 32 -8.54 3.14 -13.80
C THR A 32 -9.40 3.10 -15.08
N ARG A 33 -9.55 1.92 -15.69
CA ARG A 33 -10.40 1.73 -16.89
C ARG A 33 -11.87 1.51 -16.56
N ALA A 34 -12.17 0.91 -15.41
CA ALA A 34 -13.53 0.57 -15.01
C ALA A 34 -14.26 1.81 -14.46
N GLY A 35 -15.48 2.07 -14.95
CA GLY A 35 -16.34 3.09 -14.37
C GLY A 35 -16.89 2.69 -12.98
N PRO A 36 -17.22 3.65 -12.10
CA PRO A 36 -16.84 5.08 -12.15
C PRO A 36 -15.34 5.27 -11.88
N ARG A 37 -14.74 6.29 -12.52
CA ARG A 37 -13.30 6.61 -12.40
C ARG A 37 -13.04 7.44 -11.13
N LEU A 38 -12.71 6.76 -10.03
CA LEU A 38 -12.28 7.43 -8.78
C LEU A 38 -10.78 7.68 -8.71
N ILE A 39 -10.01 6.94 -9.52
CA ILE A 39 -8.57 7.06 -9.64
C ILE A 39 -8.19 7.09 -11.12
N ASP A 40 -7.05 7.71 -11.40
CA ASP A 40 -6.42 7.70 -12.71
C ASP A 40 -4.92 7.41 -12.52
N ASP A 41 -4.54 6.14 -12.65
CA ASP A 41 -3.15 5.70 -12.59
C ASP A 41 -2.68 5.29 -14.00
N PRO A 42 -2.15 6.24 -14.80
CA PRO A 42 -1.75 5.98 -16.18
C PRO A 42 -0.53 5.06 -16.28
N PHE A 43 0.18 4.83 -15.16
CA PHE A 43 1.40 4.04 -15.12
C PHE A 43 1.17 2.60 -14.66
N ALA A 44 0.04 2.30 -14.00
CA ALA A 44 -0.24 0.98 -13.46
C ALA A 44 -0.15 -0.14 -14.52
N GLU A 45 -0.81 0.03 -15.67
CA GLU A 45 -0.75 -0.97 -16.75
C GLU A 45 0.68 -1.15 -17.28
N LEU A 46 1.38 -0.03 -17.51
CA LEU A 46 2.72 -0.04 -18.10
C LEU A 46 3.73 -0.72 -17.18
N LEU A 47 3.66 -0.43 -15.88
CA LEU A 47 4.49 -1.08 -14.86
C LEU A 47 4.18 -2.58 -14.78
N VAL A 48 2.91 -2.99 -14.77
CA VAL A 48 2.54 -4.42 -14.77
C VAL A 48 3.05 -5.14 -16.01
N ARG A 49 2.93 -4.51 -17.19
CA ARG A 49 3.44 -5.07 -18.45
C ARG A 49 4.96 -5.26 -18.40
N ALA A 50 5.68 -4.31 -17.84
CA ALA A 50 7.14 -4.36 -17.69
C ALA A 50 7.63 -5.44 -16.71
N VAL A 51 6.79 -5.87 -15.75
CA VAL A 51 7.12 -7.00 -14.86
C VAL A 51 7.25 -8.32 -15.65
N GLY A 52 6.56 -8.45 -16.79
CA GLY A 52 6.72 -9.59 -17.70
C GLY A 52 5.87 -10.82 -17.36
N VAL A 53 4.89 -10.72 -16.46
CA VAL A 53 3.92 -11.80 -16.20
C VAL A 53 2.75 -11.68 -17.15
N ASP A 54 2.69 -12.56 -18.16
CA ASP A 54 1.71 -12.50 -19.27
C ASP A 54 0.25 -12.34 -18.81
N LEU A 55 -0.21 -13.20 -17.89
CA LEU A 55 -1.57 -13.14 -17.37
C LEU A 55 -1.88 -11.77 -16.74
N LEU A 56 -0.96 -11.23 -15.94
CA LEU A 56 -1.15 -9.94 -15.27
C LEU A 56 -1.12 -8.78 -16.26
N ALA A 57 -0.28 -8.84 -17.29
CA ALA A 57 -0.24 -7.84 -18.35
C ALA A 57 -1.55 -7.83 -19.17
N ARG A 58 -2.10 -9.00 -19.49
CA ARG A 58 -3.38 -9.14 -20.19
C ARG A 58 -4.58 -8.67 -19.35
N LEU A 59 -4.59 -8.97 -18.05
CA LEU A 59 -5.57 -8.41 -17.10
C LEU A 59 -5.42 -6.89 -16.98
N ALA A 60 -4.20 -6.40 -16.85
CA ALA A 60 -3.90 -4.99 -16.68
C ALA A 60 -4.12 -4.16 -17.96
N SER A 61 -4.17 -4.75 -19.15
CA SER A 61 -4.55 -4.06 -20.40
C SER A 61 -6.03 -4.22 -20.74
N GLY A 62 -6.69 -5.24 -20.20
CA GLY A 62 -8.08 -5.58 -20.50
C GLY A 62 -8.24 -6.57 -21.66
N GLU A 63 -7.13 -7.12 -22.17
CA GLU A 63 -7.14 -8.24 -23.12
C GLU A 63 -7.70 -9.53 -22.49
N GLU A 64 -7.55 -9.71 -21.18
CA GLU A 64 -8.23 -10.75 -20.40
C GLU A 64 -9.27 -10.08 -19.48
N PRO A 65 -10.54 -10.54 -19.49
CA PRO A 65 -11.53 -10.05 -18.56
C PRO A 65 -11.16 -10.47 -17.12
N PRO A 66 -11.39 -9.60 -16.11
CA PRO A 66 -10.92 -9.88 -14.75
C PRO A 66 -11.59 -11.09 -14.09
N GLY A 67 -12.88 -11.32 -14.36
CA GLY A 67 -13.63 -12.49 -13.89
C GLY A 67 -13.50 -12.73 -12.38
N GLU A 68 -13.37 -14.01 -11.99
CA GLU A 68 -13.19 -14.41 -10.60
C GLU A 68 -11.78 -14.14 -10.04
N LEU A 69 -10.78 -13.87 -10.90
CA LEU A 69 -9.41 -13.59 -10.48
C LEU A 69 -9.29 -12.21 -9.82
N VAL A 70 -10.00 -11.23 -10.37
CA VAL A 70 -10.08 -9.86 -9.87
C VAL A 70 -11.54 -9.44 -9.83
N ASP A 71 -12.26 -9.92 -8.83
CA ASP A 71 -13.70 -9.67 -8.70
C ASP A 71 -14.03 -8.17 -8.51
N ARG A 72 -15.33 -7.85 -8.60
CA ARG A 72 -15.86 -6.50 -8.38
C ARG A 72 -15.36 -5.91 -7.05
N VAL A 73 -15.38 -6.69 -5.97
CA VAL A 73 -14.96 -6.25 -4.63
C VAL A 73 -13.50 -5.81 -4.63
N THR A 74 -12.63 -6.53 -5.34
CA THR A 74 -11.21 -6.18 -5.49
C THR A 74 -11.03 -4.92 -6.32
N ILE A 75 -11.78 -4.77 -7.42
CA ILE A 75 -11.74 -3.58 -8.29
C ILE A 75 -12.23 -2.35 -7.54
N ASP A 76 -13.41 -2.41 -6.92
CA ASP A 76 -13.99 -1.30 -6.16
C ASP A 76 -13.14 -0.98 -4.92
N GLY A 77 -12.58 -2.00 -4.26
CA GLY A 77 -11.58 -1.85 -3.20
C GLY A 77 -10.33 -1.09 -3.67
N ALA A 78 -9.81 -1.40 -4.87
CA ALA A 78 -8.68 -0.68 -5.44
C ALA A 78 -9.02 0.78 -5.77
N LYS A 79 -10.25 1.06 -6.24
CA LYS A 79 -10.73 2.44 -6.49
C LYS A 79 -10.74 3.26 -5.20
N VAL A 80 -11.44 2.79 -4.16
CA VAL A 80 -11.57 3.56 -2.91
C VAL A 80 -10.24 3.66 -2.16
N ARG A 81 -9.41 2.61 -2.20
CA ARG A 81 -8.07 2.64 -1.62
C ARG A 81 -7.20 3.69 -2.31
N GLY A 82 -7.12 3.66 -3.64
CA GLY A 82 -6.31 4.61 -4.37
C GLY A 82 -6.76 6.05 -4.12
N LYS A 83 -8.09 6.30 -4.15
CA LYS A 83 -8.67 7.62 -3.84
C LYS A 83 -8.35 8.09 -2.43
N PHE A 84 -8.52 7.24 -1.41
CA PHE A 84 -8.24 7.58 -0.01
C PHE A 84 -6.81 8.10 0.18
N TYR A 85 -5.82 7.39 -0.36
CA TYR A 85 -4.42 7.77 -0.22
C TYR A 85 -4.02 8.94 -1.14
N ASP A 86 -4.66 9.10 -2.29
CA ASP A 86 -4.48 10.28 -3.15
C ASP A 86 -4.99 11.54 -2.43
N ASP A 87 -6.23 11.49 -1.93
CA ASP A 87 -6.85 12.58 -1.17
C ASP A 87 -6.02 12.91 0.07
N PHE A 88 -5.50 11.91 0.79
CA PHE A 88 -4.60 12.12 1.94
C PHE A 88 -3.40 13.01 1.59
N PHE A 89 -2.70 12.72 0.49
CA PHE A 89 -1.54 13.52 0.08
C PHE A 89 -1.95 14.92 -0.41
N LEU A 90 -3.06 15.03 -1.14
CA LEU A 90 -3.59 16.33 -1.58
C LEU A 90 -4.00 17.19 -0.39
N GLU A 91 -4.67 16.62 0.61
CA GLU A 91 -5.04 17.32 1.84
C GLU A 91 -3.82 17.72 2.67
N ALA A 92 -2.80 16.86 2.76
CA ALA A 92 -1.56 17.18 3.46
C ALA A 92 -0.83 18.36 2.80
N THR A 93 -0.73 18.35 1.48
CA THR A 93 -0.07 19.42 0.71
C THR A 93 -0.87 20.72 0.73
N ASN A 94 -2.20 20.65 0.69
CA ASN A 94 -3.08 21.81 0.89
C ASN A 94 -2.93 22.43 2.29
N ALA A 95 -2.54 21.64 3.30
CA ALA A 95 -2.21 22.11 4.63
C ALA A 95 -0.75 22.61 4.79
N GLY A 96 0.01 22.68 3.69
CA GLY A 96 1.38 23.20 3.67
C GLY A 96 2.47 22.15 3.90
N VAL A 97 2.14 20.86 4.01
CA VAL A 97 3.14 19.80 4.11
C VAL A 97 3.83 19.60 2.76
N THR A 98 5.15 19.78 2.73
CA THR A 98 5.98 19.71 1.51
C THR A 98 7.01 18.58 1.54
N GLN A 99 6.88 17.66 2.50
CA GLN A 99 7.71 16.47 2.64
C GLN A 99 6.78 15.26 2.74
N ALA A 100 6.85 14.36 1.78
CA ALA A 100 6.04 13.15 1.72
C ALA A 100 6.93 11.90 1.74
N VAL A 101 6.49 10.85 2.41
CA VAL A 101 7.20 9.57 2.50
C VAL A 101 6.23 8.44 2.17
N ILE A 102 6.57 7.63 1.17
CA ILE A 102 5.83 6.43 0.78
C ILE A 102 6.69 5.21 1.18
N LEU A 103 6.24 4.49 2.20
CA LEU A 103 6.91 3.30 2.74
C LEU A 103 6.46 2.05 1.97
N ALA A 104 7.43 1.21 1.59
CA ALA A 104 7.21 0.05 0.72
C ALA A 104 6.48 0.46 -0.57
N SER A 105 7.06 1.44 -1.25
CA SER A 105 6.41 2.15 -2.36
C SER A 105 6.04 1.28 -3.55
N GLY A 106 6.60 0.07 -3.69
CA GLY A 106 6.26 -0.90 -4.72
C GLY A 106 6.14 -0.27 -6.10
N LEU A 107 5.00 -0.54 -6.74
CA LEU A 107 4.60 0.04 -8.03
C LEU A 107 3.68 1.28 -7.87
N ASP A 108 3.69 1.93 -6.71
CA ASP A 108 3.03 3.23 -6.54
C ASP A 108 3.66 4.27 -7.47
N SER A 109 2.80 4.99 -8.20
CA SER A 109 3.13 5.99 -9.20
C SER A 109 2.77 7.42 -8.77
N ARG A 110 2.36 7.66 -7.51
CA ARG A 110 1.93 8.98 -7.02
C ARG A 110 2.97 10.08 -7.23
N ALA A 111 4.26 9.80 -7.10
CA ALA A 111 5.33 10.75 -7.40
C ALA A 111 5.40 11.18 -8.88
N TYR A 112 4.69 10.49 -9.77
CA TYR A 112 4.64 10.72 -11.22
C TYR A 112 3.28 11.23 -11.71
N ARG A 113 2.20 11.07 -10.92
CA ARG A 113 0.84 11.41 -11.37
C ARG A 113 0.10 12.41 -10.49
N LEU A 114 0.45 12.56 -9.21
CA LEU A 114 -0.21 13.55 -8.37
C LEU A 114 0.32 14.96 -8.65
N PRO A 115 -0.54 16.00 -8.58
CA PRO A 115 -0.16 17.39 -8.81
C PRO A 115 0.51 18.01 -7.58
N TRP A 116 1.72 17.57 -7.26
CA TRP A 116 2.46 18.07 -6.09
C TRP A 116 2.80 19.57 -6.22
N PRO A 117 2.66 20.37 -5.15
CA PRO A 117 3.12 21.76 -5.16
C PRO A 117 4.63 21.87 -5.39
N SER A 118 5.07 22.97 -6.00
CA SER A 118 6.50 23.25 -6.21
C SER A 118 7.28 23.21 -4.89
N GLY A 119 8.47 22.61 -4.92
CA GLY A 119 9.32 22.42 -3.73
C GLY A 119 8.92 21.23 -2.86
N THR A 120 7.88 20.47 -3.22
CA THR A 120 7.56 19.21 -2.54
C THR A 120 8.60 18.14 -2.84
N VAL A 121 9.09 17.49 -1.79
CA VAL A 121 9.98 16.33 -1.89
C VAL A 121 9.19 15.07 -1.55
N VAL A 122 9.22 14.08 -2.44
CA VAL A 122 8.57 12.77 -2.25
C VAL A 122 9.64 11.70 -2.11
N PHE A 123 9.79 11.17 -0.90
CA PHE A 123 10.66 10.05 -0.61
C PHE A 123 9.91 8.74 -0.85
N GLU A 124 10.49 7.85 -1.65
CA GLU A 124 9.99 6.50 -1.83
C GLU A 124 11.00 5.52 -1.24
N LEU A 125 10.57 4.73 -0.26
CA LEU A 125 11.38 3.69 0.36
C LEU A 125 10.87 2.33 -0.09
N ASP A 126 11.76 1.49 -0.59
CA ASP A 126 11.50 0.07 -0.80
C ASP A 126 12.83 -0.67 -1.00
N GLN A 127 12.75 -1.99 -1.11
CA GLN A 127 13.88 -2.84 -1.43
C GLN A 127 14.60 -2.34 -2.69
N PRO A 128 15.94 -2.43 -2.73
CA PRO A 128 16.75 -1.88 -3.83
C PRO A 128 16.26 -2.27 -5.23
N ASP A 129 15.97 -3.54 -5.45
CA ASP A 129 15.59 -4.03 -6.77
C ASP A 129 14.19 -3.52 -7.22
N VAL A 130 13.27 -3.28 -6.27
CA VAL A 130 11.96 -2.68 -6.54
C VAL A 130 12.11 -1.22 -6.95
N ILE A 131 12.93 -0.47 -6.21
CA ILE A 131 13.25 0.92 -6.50
C ILE A 131 13.94 1.05 -7.87
N GLU A 132 14.92 0.20 -8.16
CA GLU A 132 15.62 0.18 -9.44
C GLU A 132 14.65 -0.15 -10.58
N PHE A 133 13.87 -1.22 -10.45
CA PHE A 133 12.90 -1.65 -11.47
C PHE A 133 11.93 -0.52 -11.84
N LYS A 134 11.26 0.08 -10.85
CA LYS A 134 10.28 1.15 -11.11
C LYS A 134 10.94 2.38 -11.71
N THR A 135 12.10 2.79 -11.17
CA THR A 135 12.81 3.97 -11.65
C THR A 135 13.27 3.81 -13.09
N ARG A 136 13.88 2.66 -13.43
CA ARG A 136 14.31 2.35 -14.79
C ARG A 136 13.13 2.30 -15.75
N THR A 137 12.08 1.56 -15.41
CA THR A 137 10.91 1.35 -16.27
C THR A 137 10.22 2.68 -16.59
N LEU A 138 9.98 3.54 -15.60
CA LEU A 138 9.35 4.85 -15.84
C LEU A 138 10.24 5.79 -16.64
N ALA A 139 11.56 5.74 -16.46
CA ALA A 139 12.51 6.49 -17.28
C ALA A 139 12.51 6.02 -18.75
N GLU A 140 12.50 4.70 -19.00
CA GLU A 140 12.40 4.12 -20.35
C GLU A 140 11.09 4.49 -21.05
N LEU A 141 10.01 4.68 -20.29
CA LEU A 141 8.71 5.17 -20.78
C LEU A 141 8.67 6.69 -20.97
N GLY A 142 9.74 7.42 -20.65
CA GLY A 142 9.82 8.88 -20.75
C GLY A 142 9.00 9.63 -19.69
N ALA A 143 8.59 8.96 -18.60
CA ALA A 143 7.82 9.57 -17.52
C ALA A 143 8.73 10.34 -16.56
N ALA A 144 8.48 11.64 -16.42
CA ALA A 144 9.14 12.47 -15.42
C ALA A 144 8.30 12.56 -14.13
N PRO A 145 8.92 12.53 -12.93
CA PRO A 145 8.22 12.81 -11.69
C PRO A 145 7.58 14.22 -11.69
N THR A 146 6.47 14.38 -10.97
CA THR A 146 5.76 15.65 -10.78
C THR A 146 6.19 16.40 -9.50
N ALA A 147 7.16 15.85 -8.76
CA ALA A 147 7.80 16.43 -7.56
C ALA A 147 9.31 16.17 -7.57
N ASP A 148 10.05 16.72 -6.59
CA ASP A 148 11.43 16.25 -6.29
C ASP A 148 11.36 14.85 -5.70
N ARG A 149 11.39 13.83 -6.56
CA ARG A 149 11.34 12.42 -6.15
C ARG A 149 12.72 11.96 -5.70
N ARG A 150 12.81 11.43 -4.48
CA ARG A 150 14.02 10.81 -3.93
C ARG A 150 13.76 9.36 -3.61
N ALA A 151 14.34 8.48 -4.42
CA ALA A 151 14.22 7.04 -4.23
C ALA A 151 15.29 6.56 -3.24
N VAL A 152 14.87 5.87 -2.18
CA VAL A 152 15.71 5.36 -1.11
C VAL A 152 15.62 3.84 -1.11
N ALA A 153 16.65 3.21 -1.69
CA ALA A 153 16.78 1.76 -1.82
C ALA A 153 17.18 1.14 -0.47
N VAL A 154 16.21 0.69 0.33
CA VAL A 154 16.42 0.09 1.65
C VAL A 154 15.26 -0.83 2.05
N ASP A 155 15.58 -1.94 2.72
CA ASP A 155 14.56 -2.79 3.35
C ASP A 155 14.07 -2.16 4.66
N LEU A 156 12.76 -2.05 4.86
CA LEU A 156 12.17 -1.46 6.07
C LEU A 156 12.43 -2.26 7.36
N ARG A 157 13.03 -3.45 7.25
CA ARG A 157 13.52 -4.25 8.39
C ARG A 157 14.92 -3.85 8.85
N GLU A 158 15.66 -3.10 8.02
CA GLU A 158 17.00 -2.58 8.31
C GLU A 158 16.95 -1.13 8.83
N ASP A 159 18.08 -0.43 8.84
CA ASP A 159 18.19 0.98 9.27
C ASP A 159 17.75 1.96 8.16
N TRP A 160 16.49 1.82 7.75
CA TRP A 160 15.85 2.73 6.81
C TRP A 160 15.78 4.20 7.31
N PRO A 161 15.71 4.52 8.62
CA PRO A 161 15.76 5.91 9.08
C PRO A 161 17.09 6.59 8.78
N ALA A 162 18.22 5.89 8.90
CA ALA A 162 19.52 6.43 8.51
C ALA A 162 19.58 6.67 6.99
N ALA A 163 19.12 5.71 6.18
CA ALA A 163 19.06 5.85 4.72
C ALA A 163 18.17 7.03 4.29
N LEU A 164 17.01 7.19 4.94
CA LEU A 164 16.07 8.29 4.69
C LEU A 164 16.71 9.66 4.98
N ARG A 165 17.38 9.82 6.13
CA ARG A 165 18.10 11.06 6.48
C ARG A 165 19.26 11.32 5.51
N ALA A 166 19.99 10.30 5.09
CA ALA A 166 21.07 10.43 4.11
C ALA A 166 20.56 10.90 2.74
N ALA A 167 19.31 10.57 2.38
CA ALA A 167 18.63 11.09 1.19
C ALA A 167 18.14 12.55 1.35
N GLY A 168 18.38 13.18 2.50
CA GLY A 168 18.05 14.57 2.79
C GLY A 168 16.66 14.78 3.38
N PHE A 169 16.07 13.77 4.01
CA PHE A 169 14.89 13.93 4.85
C PHE A 169 15.19 14.78 6.08
N ASP A 170 14.29 15.69 6.42
CA ASP A 170 14.41 16.58 7.58
C ASP A 170 13.30 16.29 8.60
N ALA A 171 13.68 15.69 9.74
CA ALA A 171 12.75 15.34 10.81
C ALA A 171 12.19 16.56 11.56
N ALA A 172 12.74 17.76 11.36
CA ALA A 172 12.19 18.99 11.93
C ALA A 172 11.00 19.54 11.14
N ARG A 173 10.72 19.00 9.94
CA ARG A 173 9.62 19.43 9.07
C ARG A 173 8.43 18.47 9.18
N PRO A 174 7.17 19.00 9.16
CA PRO A 174 5.98 18.16 9.05
C PRO A 174 6.07 17.24 7.83
N THR A 175 5.72 15.97 8.01
CA THR A 175 5.82 14.94 6.98
C THR A 175 4.48 14.24 6.75
N ALA A 176 4.12 13.96 5.50
CA ALA A 176 3.01 13.10 5.14
C ALA A 176 3.50 11.67 4.90
N TRP A 177 3.24 10.77 5.85
CA TRP A 177 3.64 9.35 5.79
C TRP A 177 2.53 8.49 5.22
N CYS A 178 2.84 7.65 4.24
CA CYS A 178 1.95 6.64 3.70
C CYS A 178 2.56 5.25 3.87
N ALA A 179 1.82 4.37 4.56
CA ALA A 179 2.10 2.94 4.65
C ALA A 179 0.87 2.17 4.13
N GLU A 180 0.70 2.17 2.80
CA GLU A 180 -0.40 1.48 2.09
C GLU A 180 -0.07 0.00 1.89
N GLY A 181 -0.97 -0.89 2.30
CA GLY A 181 -0.87 -2.32 2.02
C GLY A 181 0.39 -2.96 2.60
N LEU A 182 0.90 -2.46 3.72
CA LEU A 182 2.20 -2.87 4.29
C LEU A 182 2.07 -3.65 5.59
N LEU A 183 1.31 -3.14 6.57
CA LEU A 183 1.42 -3.61 7.97
C LEU A 183 1.13 -5.11 8.15
N GLY A 184 0.16 -5.65 7.39
CA GLY A 184 -0.18 -7.09 7.43
C GLY A 184 0.90 -8.03 6.85
N TYR A 185 1.90 -7.48 6.16
CA TYR A 185 3.05 -8.20 5.61
C TYR A 185 4.27 -8.13 6.52
N LEU A 186 4.19 -7.42 7.64
CA LEU A 186 5.24 -7.34 8.65
C LEU A 186 4.96 -8.28 9.83
N PRO A 187 6.01 -8.83 10.45
CA PRO A 187 5.93 -9.39 11.80
C PRO A 187 5.31 -8.37 12.78
N PRO A 188 4.55 -8.80 13.80
CA PRO A 188 3.92 -7.89 14.77
C PRO A 188 4.88 -6.85 15.36
N GLU A 189 6.07 -7.27 15.80
CA GLU A 189 7.07 -6.39 16.42
C GLU A 189 7.74 -5.47 15.40
N ALA A 190 7.73 -5.83 14.11
CA ALA A 190 8.23 -4.96 13.04
C ALA A 190 7.22 -3.87 12.68
N GLN A 191 5.92 -4.16 12.76
CA GLN A 191 4.86 -3.17 12.61
C GLN A 191 5.00 -2.09 13.70
N ASP A 192 5.10 -2.51 14.96
CA ASP A 192 5.21 -1.61 16.10
C ASP A 192 6.44 -0.70 15.99
N ARG A 193 7.61 -1.29 15.69
CA ARG A 193 8.84 -0.54 15.43
C ARG A 193 8.71 0.45 14.27
N LEU A 194 8.02 0.09 13.19
CA LEU A 194 7.76 1.00 12.07
C LEU A 194 6.94 2.21 12.53
N LEU A 195 5.85 1.99 13.28
CA LEU A 195 4.97 3.05 13.78
C LEU A 195 5.65 3.93 14.84
N ASP A 196 6.48 3.34 15.71
CA ASP A 196 7.35 4.07 16.64
C ASP A 196 8.28 5.00 15.87
N THR A 197 8.98 4.47 14.88
CA THR A 197 9.96 5.22 14.08
C THR A 197 9.30 6.34 13.27
N ILE A 198 8.12 6.10 12.68
CA ILE A 198 7.32 7.15 12.01
C ILE A 198 7.03 8.29 12.99
N THR A 199 6.61 7.96 14.22
CA THR A 199 6.31 8.94 15.26
C THR A 199 7.57 9.72 15.67
N GLU A 200 8.70 9.03 15.89
CA GLU A 200 9.97 9.65 16.28
C GLU A 200 10.54 10.58 15.20
N LEU A 201 10.28 10.29 13.92
CA LEU A 201 10.72 11.10 12.78
C LEU A 201 9.74 12.22 12.42
N SER A 202 8.64 12.38 13.16
CA SER A 202 7.57 13.32 12.83
C SER A 202 7.63 14.58 13.69
N ALA A 203 7.78 15.74 13.04
CA ALA A 203 7.49 17.02 13.67
C ALA A 203 5.98 17.21 13.88
N PRO A 204 5.54 18.07 14.82
CA PRO A 204 4.14 18.43 14.98
C PRO A 204 3.48 18.87 13.66
N GLY A 205 2.22 18.49 13.46
CA GLY A 205 1.51 18.72 12.19
C GLY A 205 1.86 17.72 11.08
N SER A 206 2.77 16.77 11.33
CA SER A 206 2.94 15.60 10.47
C SER A 206 1.64 14.82 10.35
N ARG A 207 1.48 14.13 9.23
CA ARG A 207 0.29 13.35 8.90
C ARG A 207 0.67 11.91 8.59
N VAL A 208 -0.22 10.97 8.90
CA VAL A 208 -0.03 9.55 8.59
C VAL A 208 -1.27 8.99 7.93
N ALA A 209 -1.09 8.11 6.94
CA ALA A 209 -2.12 7.26 6.41
C ALA A 209 -1.66 5.81 6.34
N THR A 210 -2.47 4.90 6.85
CA THR A 210 -2.21 3.45 6.84
C THR A 210 -3.52 2.68 7.01
N GLU A 211 -3.46 1.35 7.11
CA GLU A 211 -4.63 0.54 7.43
C GLU A 211 -4.52 -0.12 8.81
N SER A 212 -5.61 -0.10 9.58
CA SER A 212 -5.75 -0.83 10.83
C SER A 212 -6.67 -2.03 10.63
N ARG A 213 -6.23 -3.21 11.08
CA ARG A 213 -7.05 -4.42 11.09
C ARG A 213 -7.27 -4.86 12.54
N PRO A 214 -8.53 -5.09 12.96
CA PRO A 214 -8.82 -5.71 14.23
C PRO A 214 -8.17 -7.08 14.35
N ASN A 215 -7.81 -7.47 15.57
CA ASN A 215 -7.32 -8.82 15.82
C ASN A 215 -8.40 -9.86 15.47
N PRO A 216 -8.02 -11.00 14.85
CA PRO A 216 -8.97 -12.03 14.46
C PRO A 216 -9.66 -12.63 15.69
N ARG A 217 -10.98 -12.87 15.60
CA ARG A 217 -11.71 -13.61 16.64
C ARG A 217 -11.37 -15.10 16.54
N PRO A 218 -11.59 -15.90 17.62
CA PRO A 218 -11.38 -17.34 17.57
C PRO A 218 -12.09 -17.99 16.36
N GLY A 219 -11.31 -18.61 15.47
CA GLY A 219 -11.80 -19.27 14.25
C GLY A 219 -11.76 -18.42 12.98
N ASP A 220 -11.50 -17.11 13.07
CA ASP A 220 -11.35 -16.23 11.90
C ASP A 220 -10.13 -16.61 11.07
N GLU A 221 -9.00 -16.88 11.70
CA GLU A 221 -7.76 -17.23 10.99
C GLU A 221 -7.93 -18.46 10.08
N ARG A 222 -8.66 -19.49 10.56
CA ARG A 222 -8.97 -20.67 9.76
C ARG A 222 -9.83 -20.33 8.54
N ARG A 223 -10.82 -19.46 8.70
CA ARG A 223 -11.67 -18.99 7.60
C ARG A 223 -10.88 -18.15 6.60
N THR A 224 -10.06 -17.22 7.08
CA THR A 224 -9.18 -16.40 6.26
C THR A 224 -8.21 -17.26 5.45
N LYS A 225 -7.55 -18.22 6.10
CA LYS A 225 -6.64 -19.15 5.43
C LYS A 225 -7.35 -19.97 4.35
N ALA A 226 -8.50 -20.56 4.66
CA ALA A 226 -9.28 -21.30 3.68
C ALA A 226 -9.74 -20.43 2.49
N GLY A 227 -10.04 -19.14 2.71
CA GLY A 227 -10.33 -18.19 1.64
C GLY A 227 -9.12 -17.91 0.75
N LEU A 228 -7.93 -17.72 1.35
CA LEU A 228 -6.68 -17.50 0.62
C LEU A 228 -6.23 -18.75 -0.14
N ASP A 229 -6.47 -19.95 0.38
CA ASP A 229 -6.18 -21.22 -0.29
C ASP A 229 -7.02 -21.35 -1.57
N ARG A 230 -8.33 -21.04 -1.51
CA ARG A 230 -9.21 -21.02 -2.70
C ARG A 230 -8.75 -20.01 -3.75
N ILE A 231 -8.33 -18.82 -3.33
CA ILE A 231 -7.77 -17.81 -4.24
C ILE A 231 -6.50 -18.39 -4.90
N SER A 232 -5.61 -18.98 -4.12
CA SER A 232 -4.37 -19.60 -4.64
C SER A 232 -4.68 -20.70 -5.68
N GLU A 233 -5.71 -21.53 -5.46
CA GLU A 233 -6.16 -22.54 -6.42
C GLU A 233 -6.69 -21.92 -7.73
N LEU A 234 -7.48 -20.84 -7.64
CA LEU A 234 -7.99 -20.12 -8.82
C LEU A 234 -6.86 -19.53 -9.68
N TRP A 235 -5.86 -18.90 -9.04
CA TRP A 235 -4.71 -18.34 -9.73
C TRP A 235 -3.82 -19.44 -10.34
N ARG A 236 -3.59 -20.53 -9.60
CA ARG A 236 -2.82 -21.69 -10.09
C ARG A 236 -3.48 -22.34 -11.30
N ALA A 237 -4.82 -22.46 -11.30
CA ALA A 237 -5.58 -22.97 -12.45
C ALA A 237 -5.44 -22.12 -13.72
N ARG A 238 -4.98 -20.87 -13.58
CA ARG A 238 -4.70 -19.92 -14.68
C ARG A 238 -3.20 -19.74 -14.95
N GLY A 239 -2.36 -20.62 -14.40
CA GLY A 239 -0.92 -20.66 -14.69
C GLY A 239 -0.09 -19.68 -13.87
N PHE A 240 -0.63 -19.09 -12.81
CA PHE A 240 0.10 -18.23 -11.88
C PHE A 240 0.09 -18.83 -10.47
N ASP A 241 1.19 -19.48 -10.09
CA ASP A 241 1.28 -20.16 -8.80
C ASP A 241 1.74 -19.19 -7.70
N LEU A 242 0.76 -18.60 -7.00
CA LEU A 242 0.98 -17.74 -5.85
C LEU A 242 0.27 -18.30 -4.63
N ASP A 243 1.03 -18.58 -3.58
CA ASP A 243 0.47 -18.98 -2.28
C ASP A 243 0.10 -17.72 -1.48
N HIS A 244 -1.16 -17.28 -1.60
CA HIS A 244 -1.64 -16.09 -0.94
C HIS A 244 -1.67 -16.21 0.59
N ALA A 245 -1.80 -17.43 1.12
CA ALA A 245 -1.79 -17.67 2.57
C ALA A 245 -0.41 -17.42 3.17
N ARG A 246 0.66 -17.73 2.43
CA ARG A 246 2.05 -17.52 2.87
C ARG A 246 2.51 -16.06 2.86
N LEU A 247 1.77 -15.16 2.22
CA LEU A 247 2.15 -13.76 2.11
C LEU A 247 1.90 -12.98 3.40
N ARG A 248 1.12 -13.47 4.35
CA ARG A 248 0.74 -12.72 5.56
C ARG A 248 1.27 -13.33 6.84
N TYR A 249 1.53 -12.47 7.82
CA TYR A 249 1.78 -12.91 9.19
C TYR A 249 0.45 -12.99 9.96
N PHE A 250 0.13 -14.19 10.45
CA PHE A 250 -1.02 -14.44 11.33
C PHE A 250 -0.60 -14.31 12.80
N GLY A 251 -1.57 -14.19 13.70
CA GLY A 251 -1.36 -13.97 15.13
C GLY A 251 -1.75 -12.58 15.62
N GLU A 252 -1.81 -12.46 16.93
CA GLU A 252 -2.13 -11.22 17.64
C GLU A 252 -1.06 -10.15 17.38
N ARG A 253 -1.52 -8.92 17.18
CA ARG A 253 -0.68 -7.73 17.03
C ARG A 253 -1.40 -6.51 17.58
N ASN A 254 -0.68 -5.43 17.82
CA ASN A 254 -1.33 -4.16 18.11
C ASN A 254 -2.12 -3.69 16.87
N GLU A 255 -3.34 -3.21 17.11
CA GLU A 255 -4.11 -2.54 16.06
C GLU A 255 -3.48 -1.17 15.80
N ALA A 256 -3.17 -0.86 14.55
CA ALA A 256 -2.37 0.33 14.21
C ALA A 256 -3.02 1.64 14.68
N ALA A 257 -4.36 1.73 14.61
CA ALA A 257 -5.08 2.92 15.04
C ALA A 257 -4.93 3.22 16.55
N PRO A 258 -5.33 2.34 17.49
CA PRO A 258 -5.10 2.62 18.91
C PRO A 258 -3.60 2.77 19.24
N TYR A 259 -2.72 2.02 18.58
CA TYR A 259 -1.27 2.13 18.81
C TYR A 259 -0.70 3.52 18.46
N LEU A 260 -1.17 4.12 17.36
CA LEU A 260 -0.81 5.48 16.97
C LEU A 260 -1.50 6.52 17.87
N ALA A 261 -2.74 6.30 18.28
CA ALA A 261 -3.44 7.20 19.20
C ALA A 261 -2.69 7.35 20.54
N ASP A 262 -2.19 6.24 21.09
CA ASP A 262 -1.37 6.23 22.32
C ASP A 262 -0.03 6.99 22.17
N ARG A 263 0.34 7.36 20.94
CA ARG A 263 1.55 8.10 20.58
C ARG A 263 1.29 9.58 20.25
N GLY A 264 0.08 10.06 20.50
CA GLY A 264 -0.29 11.46 20.30
C GLY A 264 -0.77 11.78 18.89
N TRP A 265 -1.16 10.76 18.11
CA TRP A 265 -1.81 10.98 16.83
C TRP A 265 -3.33 11.13 17.03
N THR A 266 -3.89 12.23 16.54
CA THR A 266 -5.34 12.36 16.39
C THR A 266 -5.76 11.71 15.08
N LEU A 267 -6.63 10.69 15.15
CA LEU A 267 -6.95 9.81 14.01
C LEU A 267 -8.40 9.92 13.54
N ALA A 268 -8.58 9.82 12.23
CA ALA A 268 -9.85 9.56 11.55
C ALA A 268 -9.82 8.15 10.95
N LEU A 269 -10.96 7.45 11.06
CA LEU A 269 -11.13 6.06 10.64
C LEU A 269 -12.26 5.98 9.62
N ALA A 270 -12.03 5.28 8.52
CA ALA A 270 -13.07 4.97 7.53
C ALA A 270 -13.05 3.47 7.22
N SER A 271 -14.19 2.80 7.33
CA SER A 271 -14.29 1.41 6.88
C SER A 271 -14.34 1.35 5.36
N THR A 272 -14.02 0.19 4.79
CA THR A 272 -14.21 -0.04 3.34
C THR A 272 -15.68 0.21 2.94
N ARG A 273 -16.65 -0.13 3.80
CA ARG A 273 -18.07 0.13 3.55
C ARG A 273 -18.36 1.63 3.48
N ASP A 274 -17.81 2.42 4.39
CA ASP A 274 -18.01 3.87 4.43
C ASP A 274 -17.44 4.51 3.16
N LEU A 275 -16.24 4.09 2.74
CA LEU A 275 -15.62 4.61 1.53
C LEU A 275 -16.38 4.21 0.25
N LEU A 276 -16.90 2.99 0.17
CA LEU A 276 -17.74 2.57 -0.96
C LEU A 276 -19.03 3.41 -1.02
N ALA A 277 -19.70 3.56 0.12
CA ALA A 277 -20.93 4.35 0.22
C ALA A 277 -20.69 5.83 -0.11
N ALA A 278 -19.59 6.42 0.36
CA ALA A 278 -19.22 7.81 0.07
C ALA A 278 -18.90 8.09 -1.41
N ASN A 279 -18.70 7.04 -2.21
CA ASN A 279 -18.39 7.15 -3.65
C ASN A 279 -19.45 6.47 -4.53
N ASP A 280 -20.67 6.25 -4.00
CA ASP A 280 -21.80 5.64 -4.71
C ASP A 280 -21.48 4.27 -5.35
N LEU A 281 -20.57 3.52 -4.73
CA LEU A 281 -20.22 2.16 -5.14
C LEU A 281 -21.10 1.14 -4.43
N LEU A 282 -21.31 0.00 -5.09
CA LEU A 282 -22.15 -1.08 -4.59
C LEU A 282 -21.63 -1.58 -3.23
N PRO A 283 -22.52 -1.74 -2.23
CA PRO A 283 -22.13 -2.19 -0.90
C PRO A 283 -21.52 -3.60 -0.93
N LEU A 284 -20.75 -3.91 0.12
CA LEU A 284 -20.28 -5.27 0.37
C LEU A 284 -21.39 -6.09 1.02
N GLU A 285 -21.70 -7.24 0.46
CA GLU A 285 -22.56 -8.24 1.08
C GLU A 285 -21.85 -8.89 2.29
N ALA A 286 -22.62 -9.48 3.21
CA ALA A 286 -22.10 -10.05 4.45
C ALA A 286 -21.12 -11.23 4.24
N ASP A 287 -21.18 -11.89 3.09
CA ASP A 287 -20.33 -13.00 2.67
C ASP A 287 -19.11 -12.55 1.83
N GLU A 288 -19.13 -11.33 1.27
CA GLU A 288 -18.02 -10.68 0.55
C GLU A 288 -16.92 -10.12 1.49
N LEU A 289 -16.98 -10.46 2.79
CA LEU A 289 -16.18 -9.91 3.90
C LEU A 289 -14.67 -10.27 3.88
N ARG A 290 -14.06 -10.43 2.70
CA ARG A 290 -12.60 -10.55 2.49
C ARG A 290 -11.82 -9.35 3.08
N MET A 291 -12.48 -8.20 3.16
CA MET A 291 -11.93 -6.89 3.58
C MET A 291 -12.71 -6.24 4.75
N GLY A 292 -13.75 -6.89 5.28
CA GLY A 292 -14.77 -6.20 6.09
C GLY A 292 -14.36 -5.76 7.50
N GLY A 293 -13.14 -6.06 7.93
CA GLY A 293 -12.54 -5.49 9.14
C GLY A 293 -11.48 -4.42 8.87
N LEU A 294 -11.12 -4.15 7.61
CA LEU A 294 -10.09 -3.16 7.30
C LEU A 294 -10.61 -1.73 7.52
N LEU A 295 -9.92 -0.99 8.36
CA LEU A 295 -10.13 0.44 8.55
C LEU A 295 -8.99 1.20 7.89
N TYR A 296 -9.32 2.13 7.01
CA TYR A 296 -8.40 3.13 6.53
C TYR A 296 -8.23 4.19 7.61
N VAL A 297 -6.99 4.48 7.96
CA VAL A 297 -6.61 5.40 9.03
C VAL A 297 -5.91 6.58 8.39
N SER A 298 -6.35 7.79 8.69
CA SER A 298 -5.57 9.01 8.50
C SER A 298 -5.43 9.74 9.82
N GLY A 299 -4.36 10.50 10.01
CA GLY A 299 -4.14 11.18 11.28
C GLY A 299 -3.16 12.33 11.20
N ILE A 300 -3.17 13.15 12.25
CA ILE A 300 -2.27 14.29 12.44
C ILE A 300 -1.59 14.12 13.79
N LEU A 301 -0.27 14.33 13.84
CA LEU A 301 0.48 14.35 15.09
C LEU A 301 0.28 15.71 15.76
N ASP A 302 -0.28 15.69 16.97
CA ASP A 302 -0.61 16.92 17.70
C ASP A 302 0.64 17.74 18.03
N THR A 303 0.49 19.06 18.08
CA THR A 303 1.45 19.92 18.79
C THR A 303 1.35 19.55 20.26
N ARG A 304 2.44 19.02 20.85
CA ARG A 304 2.50 18.92 22.31
C ARG A 304 2.35 20.34 22.84
N ASP A 305 1.19 20.65 23.40
CA ASP A 305 1.00 21.86 24.18
C ASP A 305 2.02 21.80 25.34
N GLY A 306 2.97 22.73 25.30
CA GLY A 306 3.97 22.92 26.35
C GLY A 306 3.41 23.70 27.54
#